data_AF-A0A2W1JMX0-F1
#
_entry.id   AF-A0A2W1JMX0-F1
#
_cell.length_a   1.000
_cell.length_b   1.000
_cell.length_c   1.000
_cell.angle_alpha   90.00
_cell.angle_beta   90.00
_cell.angle_gamma   90.00
#
_symmetry.space_group_name_H-M   'P 1'
#
loop_
_entity.id
_entity.type
_entity.pdbx_description
1 polymer ?
#
loop_
_entity_poly.entity_id
_entity_poly.type
_entity_poly.pdbx_seq_one_letter_code
_entity_poly.pdbx_strand_id
1 'polypeptide(L)'
;MRVTLAAGFQSLLWLILSVSFSAPVRGEFRRMPIVGRQRCNLVLAAASDIPHTCWKLQAHPVKLSVWQSALNFEFGQLTKAQWRQLQKAYAIGQHRSSPHDPLRHYTLMDFMPPLMQALNTHQFHAEKAPLPQSLKGLLPASKGMPLEASIIANCWGTLYEILRTSRSVNRMPVTFMTGPEQMAEWLQQQTVSVMGRPESGDILLIHHQLGERTYLDHVALVIDEQIFFEKAGTGNDTPYRLIDRATLEQSWRPEVFTFEFRRLSPKPLLPPYKQFGLHGQSTTSRFPLLATVSRPLAENFSVVWFREQEALTHYYYQIQPIHLTEVARGRFMLSPANW
;
A
#
# COMPACT_ATOMS: atom_id res chain seq x y z
N MET A 1 1.89 70.31 -30.71
CA MET A 1 2.65 69.21 -30.09
C MET A 1 1.68 68.21 -29.49
N ARG A 2 1.47 67.08 -30.17
CA ARG A 2 0.72 65.92 -29.66
C ARG A 2 1.70 64.77 -29.61
N VAL A 3 1.89 64.16 -28.45
CA VAL A 3 2.62 62.90 -28.28
C VAL A 3 1.64 61.90 -27.67
N THR A 4 1.36 60.86 -28.43
CA THR A 4 0.50 59.72 -28.12
C THR A 4 1.30 58.73 -27.25
N LEU A 5 0.81 58.45 -26.03
CA LEU A 5 1.39 57.44 -25.14
C LEU A 5 0.79 56.06 -25.43
N ALA A 6 1.67 55.09 -25.58
CA ALA A 6 1.43 53.75 -26.07
C ALA A 6 0.61 52.88 -25.09
N ALA A 7 -0.50 52.34 -25.61
CA ALA A 7 -1.14 51.13 -25.10
C ALA A 7 -0.33 49.93 -25.62
N GLY A 8 0.52 49.32 -24.77
CA GLY A 8 1.39 48.25 -25.25
C GLY A 8 2.08 47.40 -24.18
N PHE A 9 1.51 47.25 -22.97
CA PHE A 9 2.17 46.50 -21.89
C PHE A 9 1.28 45.58 -21.04
N GLN A 10 0.01 45.34 -21.42
CA GLN A 10 -0.87 44.42 -20.67
C GLN A 10 -1.05 43.04 -21.32
N SER A 11 -0.61 42.85 -22.57
CA SER A 11 -0.83 41.59 -23.29
C SER A 11 0.31 40.57 -23.15
N LEU A 12 1.47 40.97 -22.62
CA LEU A 12 2.63 40.07 -22.48
C LEU A 12 2.67 39.31 -21.15
N LEU A 13 1.90 39.74 -20.13
CA LEU A 13 1.92 39.13 -18.80
C LEU A 13 1.04 37.87 -18.68
N TRP A 14 0.11 37.64 -19.62
CA TRP A 14 -0.74 36.45 -19.64
C TRP A 14 -0.12 35.26 -20.41
N LEU A 15 0.98 35.48 -21.15
CA LEU A 15 1.63 34.42 -21.94
C LEU A 15 2.71 33.63 -21.19
N ILE A 16 3.09 34.02 -19.96
CA ILE A 16 4.21 33.42 -19.21
C ILE A 16 3.76 32.46 -18.08
N LEU A 17 2.47 32.36 -17.77
CA LEU A 17 1.99 31.55 -16.64
C LEU A 17 0.93 30.50 -16.97
N SER A 18 0.76 30.13 -18.24
CA SER A 18 0.26 28.79 -18.56
C SER A 18 1.40 27.77 -18.39
N VAL A 19 1.96 27.71 -17.17
CA VAL A 19 2.59 26.47 -16.71
C VAL A 19 1.46 25.46 -16.76
N SER A 20 1.44 24.64 -17.81
CA SER A 20 0.46 23.59 -17.99
C SER A 20 0.57 22.65 -16.80
N PHE A 21 -0.18 22.92 -15.73
CA PHE A 21 -0.33 22.01 -14.62
C PHE A 21 -1.06 20.80 -15.18
N SER A 22 -0.29 19.76 -15.51
CA SER A 22 -0.86 18.45 -15.82
C SER A 22 -1.85 18.12 -14.71
N ALA A 23 -3.08 17.76 -15.08
CA ALA A 23 -4.08 17.36 -14.11
C ALA A 23 -3.46 16.30 -13.17
N PRO A 24 -3.65 16.44 -11.85
CA PRO A 24 -3.07 15.50 -10.91
C PRO A 24 -3.59 14.11 -11.22
N VAL A 25 -2.68 13.13 -11.27
CA VAL A 25 -3.06 11.73 -11.42
C VAL A 25 -3.97 11.36 -10.26
N ARG A 26 -5.05 10.67 -10.54
CA ARG A 26 -6.00 10.22 -9.52
C ARG A 26 -5.86 8.73 -9.30
N GLY A 27 -6.25 8.31 -8.11
CA GLY A 27 -6.48 6.92 -7.80
C GLY A 27 -7.68 6.82 -6.89
N GLU A 28 -8.40 5.72 -6.98
CA GLU A 28 -9.49 5.42 -6.08
C GLU A 28 -9.43 4.00 -5.59
N PHE A 29 -9.97 3.81 -4.39
CA PHE A 29 -10.15 2.50 -3.82
C PHE A 29 -11.60 2.09 -4.06
N ARG A 30 -11.79 0.95 -4.71
CA ARG A 30 -13.11 0.40 -5.00
C ARG A 30 -13.31 -0.85 -4.19
N ARG A 31 -14.46 -0.97 -3.54
CA ARG A 31 -14.84 -2.20 -2.87
C ARG A 31 -15.04 -3.30 -3.91
N MET A 32 -14.48 -4.47 -3.67
CA MET A 32 -14.68 -5.62 -4.52
C MET A 32 -16.12 -6.12 -4.39
N PRO A 33 -16.84 -6.33 -5.51
CA PRO A 33 -18.15 -6.97 -5.47
C PRO A 33 -17.99 -8.41 -5.00
N ILE A 34 -18.57 -8.76 -3.85
CA ILE A 34 -18.56 -10.14 -3.34
C ILE A 34 -19.71 -10.89 -4.03
N VAL A 35 -19.35 -11.91 -4.81
CA VAL A 35 -20.30 -12.75 -5.58
C VAL A 35 -20.58 -14.10 -4.91
N GLY A 36 -19.76 -14.48 -3.94
CA GLY A 36 -19.90 -15.75 -3.23
C GLY A 36 -19.40 -15.68 -1.80
N ARG A 37 -19.98 -16.51 -0.95
CA ARG A 37 -19.59 -16.66 0.45
C ARG A 37 -19.73 -18.12 0.86
N GLN A 38 -18.66 -18.69 1.36
CA GLN A 38 -18.60 -20.07 1.83
C GLN A 38 -18.06 -20.12 3.26
N ARG A 39 -18.61 -20.98 4.12
CA ARG A 39 -18.00 -21.23 5.44
C ARG A 39 -16.65 -21.91 5.27
N CYS A 40 -15.69 -21.53 6.11
CA CYS A 40 -14.39 -22.19 6.23
C CYS A 40 -14.20 -22.76 7.65
N ASN A 41 -13.22 -23.65 7.79
CA ASN A 41 -12.92 -24.32 9.06
C ASN A 41 -11.65 -23.74 9.73
N LEU A 42 -11.24 -22.53 9.35
CA LEU A 42 -10.08 -21.89 9.97
C LEU A 42 -10.45 -21.44 11.38
N VAL A 43 -9.55 -21.70 12.30
CA VAL A 43 -9.65 -21.28 13.70
C VAL A 43 -8.60 -20.21 13.95
N LEU A 44 -9.02 -19.16 14.63
CA LEU A 44 -8.12 -18.12 15.14
C LEU A 44 -7.42 -18.63 16.40
N ALA A 45 -6.09 -18.80 16.37
CA ALA A 45 -5.40 -19.44 17.47
C ALA A 45 -5.44 -18.61 18.76
N ALA A 46 -5.30 -17.28 18.63
CA ALA A 46 -5.35 -16.38 19.77
C ALA A 46 -6.77 -16.16 20.34
N ALA A 47 -7.80 -16.65 19.65
CA ALA A 47 -9.21 -16.56 20.01
C ALA A 47 -9.95 -17.90 19.83
N SER A 48 -9.25 -19.01 20.08
CA SER A 48 -9.76 -20.36 19.82
C SER A 48 -10.93 -20.76 20.74
N ASP A 49 -11.07 -20.09 21.88
CA ASP A 49 -12.15 -20.25 22.86
C ASP A 49 -13.32 -19.27 22.66
N ILE A 50 -13.21 -18.32 21.71
CA ILE A 50 -14.28 -17.38 21.39
C ILE A 50 -15.05 -17.92 20.19
N PRO A 51 -16.37 -18.17 20.31
CA PRO A 51 -17.17 -18.63 19.17
C PRO A 51 -17.07 -17.67 17.99
N HIS A 52 -16.75 -18.21 16.82
CA HIS A 52 -16.67 -17.44 15.58
C HIS A 52 -17.07 -18.27 14.37
N THR A 53 -17.47 -17.59 13.31
CA THR A 53 -17.68 -18.19 11.99
C THR A 53 -16.65 -17.64 11.01
N CYS A 54 -15.87 -18.54 10.41
CA CYS A 54 -14.97 -18.21 9.30
C CYS A 54 -15.74 -18.21 7.99
N TRP A 55 -15.51 -17.19 7.17
CA TRP A 55 -16.09 -17.05 5.85
C TRP A 55 -15.01 -16.79 4.80
N LYS A 56 -14.99 -17.63 3.76
CA LYS A 56 -14.27 -17.38 2.53
C LYS A 56 -15.18 -16.61 1.58
N LEU A 57 -14.81 -15.38 1.29
CA LEU A 57 -15.48 -14.48 0.38
C LEU A 57 -14.86 -14.65 -1.01
N GLN A 58 -15.70 -14.75 -2.03
CA GLN A 58 -15.29 -14.76 -3.43
C GLN A 58 -15.73 -13.47 -4.09
N ALA A 59 -14.76 -12.69 -4.56
CA ALA A 59 -14.98 -11.47 -5.33
C ALA A 59 -15.26 -11.79 -6.81
N HIS A 60 -15.94 -10.87 -7.50
CA HIS A 60 -16.09 -10.89 -8.95
C HIS A 60 -14.72 -11.09 -9.62
N PRO A 61 -14.64 -11.81 -10.75
CA PRO A 61 -13.36 -12.16 -11.36
C PRO A 61 -12.42 -10.97 -11.50
N VAL A 62 -11.24 -11.15 -10.90
CA VAL A 62 -10.05 -10.32 -11.06
C VAL A 62 -9.05 -11.09 -11.94
N LYS A 63 -7.98 -10.42 -12.37
CA LYS A 63 -7.03 -10.96 -13.36
C LYS A 63 -6.49 -12.37 -13.02
N LEU A 64 -6.26 -12.66 -11.74
CA LEU A 64 -5.84 -13.98 -11.26
C LEU A 64 -6.89 -14.58 -10.32
N SER A 65 -7.20 -15.87 -10.49
CA SER A 65 -8.19 -16.57 -9.67
C SER A 65 -7.83 -16.56 -8.18
N VAL A 66 -6.54 -16.70 -7.85
CA VAL A 66 -6.04 -16.68 -6.47
C VAL A 66 -6.33 -15.35 -5.76
N TRP A 67 -6.47 -14.24 -6.50
CA TRP A 67 -6.80 -12.92 -5.98
C TRP A 67 -8.30 -12.70 -5.71
N GLN A 68 -9.17 -13.63 -6.11
CA GLN A 68 -10.61 -13.52 -5.88
C GLN A 68 -11.02 -13.85 -4.45
N SER A 69 -10.15 -14.51 -3.68
CA SER A 69 -10.45 -14.97 -2.32
C SER A 69 -10.11 -13.92 -1.27
N ALA A 70 -10.97 -13.72 -0.29
CA ALA A 70 -10.68 -13.02 0.96
C ALA A 70 -11.34 -13.74 2.15
N LEU A 71 -10.85 -13.50 3.36
CA LEU A 71 -11.42 -14.05 4.58
C LEU A 71 -12.20 -12.99 5.37
N ASN A 72 -13.22 -13.44 6.09
CA ASN A 72 -13.89 -12.69 7.13
C ASN A 72 -14.19 -13.61 8.31
N PHE A 73 -14.02 -13.09 9.53
CA PHE A 73 -14.34 -13.80 10.76
C PHE A 73 -15.39 -13.01 11.52
N GLU A 74 -16.51 -13.64 11.81
CA GLU A 74 -17.62 -13.04 12.55
C GLU A 74 -17.72 -13.66 13.93
N PHE A 75 -17.76 -12.82 14.96
CA PHE A 75 -17.92 -13.22 16.35
C PHE A 75 -19.36 -13.02 16.87
N GLY A 76 -20.17 -12.22 16.19
CA GLY A 76 -21.49 -11.84 16.68
C GLY A 76 -21.39 -10.91 17.89
N GLN A 77 -22.32 -11.04 18.83
CA GLN A 77 -22.31 -10.26 20.06
C GLN A 77 -21.26 -10.81 21.03
N LEU A 78 -20.48 -9.92 21.63
CA LEU A 78 -19.39 -10.28 22.53
C LEU A 78 -19.69 -9.86 23.96
N THR A 79 -19.29 -10.69 24.91
CA THR A 79 -19.13 -10.25 26.29
C THR A 79 -17.96 -9.27 26.40
N LYS A 80 -17.93 -8.45 27.45
CA LYS A 80 -16.81 -7.53 27.70
C LYS A 80 -15.47 -8.25 27.86
N ALA A 81 -15.48 -9.47 28.39
CA ALA A 81 -14.28 -10.30 28.56
C ALA A 81 -13.73 -10.76 27.19
N GLN A 82 -14.60 -11.31 26.34
CA GLN A 82 -14.23 -11.72 24.98
C GLN A 82 -13.76 -10.53 24.14
N TRP A 83 -14.44 -9.39 24.21
CA TRP A 83 -14.01 -8.17 23.50
C TRP A 83 -12.61 -7.72 23.94
N ARG A 84 -12.31 -7.74 25.24
CA ARG A 84 -10.96 -7.40 25.76
C ARG A 84 -9.91 -8.40 25.30
N GLN A 85 -10.26 -9.69 25.24
CA GLN A 85 -9.36 -10.73 24.76
C GLN A 85 -9.03 -10.53 23.28
N LEU A 86 -10.03 -10.29 22.42
CA LEU A 86 -9.81 -9.97 21.01
C LEU A 86 -9.01 -8.68 20.82
N GLN A 87 -9.31 -7.64 21.61
CA GLN A 87 -8.51 -6.42 21.59
C GLN A 87 -7.05 -6.69 21.95
N LYS A 88 -6.78 -7.47 23.00
CA LYS A 88 -5.42 -7.85 23.40
C LYS A 88 -4.71 -8.67 22.32
N ALA A 89 -5.42 -9.57 21.65
CA ALA A 89 -4.86 -10.46 20.65
C ALA A 89 -4.57 -9.76 19.31
N TYR A 90 -5.42 -8.81 18.91
CA TYR A 90 -5.43 -8.31 17.53
C TYR A 90 -5.23 -6.79 17.40
N ALA A 91 -5.16 -6.04 18.49
CA ALA A 91 -4.76 -4.63 18.41
C ALA A 91 -3.28 -4.53 18.03
N ILE A 92 -3.01 -4.01 16.83
CA ILE A 92 -1.65 -3.78 16.35
C ILE A 92 -1.26 -2.32 16.62
N GLY A 93 -0.12 -2.14 17.28
CA GLY A 93 0.41 -0.81 17.61
C GLY A 93 -0.32 -0.13 18.78
N GLN A 94 -0.56 1.17 18.67
CA GLN A 94 -1.29 1.96 19.67
C GLN A 94 -2.77 2.12 19.31
N HIS A 95 -3.26 1.34 18.34
CA HIS A 95 -4.65 1.43 17.92
C HIS A 95 -5.59 1.05 19.06
N ARG A 96 -6.60 1.90 19.28
CA ARG A 96 -7.71 1.63 20.18
C ARG A 96 -8.91 1.25 19.33
N SER A 97 -9.35 0.00 19.45
CA SER A 97 -10.64 -0.46 18.91
C SER A 97 -11.79 0.38 19.48
N SER A 98 -12.90 0.46 18.74
CA SER A 98 -14.12 1.12 19.24
C SER A 98 -14.55 0.51 20.58
N PRO A 99 -15.13 1.30 21.51
CA PRO A 99 -15.61 0.79 22.80
C PRO A 99 -16.50 -0.46 22.67
N HIS A 100 -16.49 -1.29 23.71
CA HIS A 100 -17.37 -2.45 23.79
C HIS A 100 -18.85 -2.01 23.87
N ASP A 101 -19.68 -2.58 22.99
CA ASP A 101 -21.13 -2.48 22.93
C ASP A 101 -21.69 -3.91 22.90
N PRO A 102 -22.43 -4.35 23.93
CA PRO A 102 -22.94 -5.71 24.03
C PRO A 102 -23.97 -6.07 22.95
N LEU A 103 -24.58 -5.09 22.27
CA LEU A 103 -25.58 -5.33 21.23
C LEU A 103 -24.97 -5.37 19.82
N ARG A 104 -23.74 -4.88 19.67
CA ARG A 104 -23.04 -4.84 18.38
C ARG A 104 -22.58 -6.25 17.97
N HIS A 105 -22.71 -6.53 16.68
CA HIS A 105 -22.07 -7.69 16.05
C HIS A 105 -20.64 -7.32 15.63
N TYR A 106 -19.67 -8.07 16.12
CA TYR A 106 -18.26 -7.86 15.86
C TYR A 106 -17.71 -8.83 14.81
N THR A 107 -16.72 -8.33 14.09
CA THR A 107 -15.85 -9.04 13.16
C THR A 107 -14.40 -8.89 13.60
N LEU A 108 -13.50 -9.72 13.06
CA LEU A 108 -12.06 -9.58 13.32
C LEU A 108 -11.52 -8.22 12.88
N MET A 109 -12.07 -7.65 11.81
CA MET A 109 -11.61 -6.37 11.29
C MET A 109 -11.86 -5.21 12.28
N ASP A 110 -12.86 -5.31 13.16
CA ASP A 110 -13.16 -4.27 14.18
C ASP A 110 -12.02 -4.07 15.19
N PHE A 111 -11.08 -5.02 15.29
CA PHE A 111 -9.95 -4.97 16.22
C PHE A 111 -8.63 -4.56 15.54
N MET A 112 -8.63 -4.40 14.21
CA MET A 112 -7.43 -4.10 13.41
C MET A 112 -7.16 -2.61 13.26
N PRO A 113 -5.94 -2.18 12.89
CA PRO A 113 -5.66 -0.79 12.52
C PRO A 113 -6.66 -0.19 11.51
N PRO A 114 -7.03 1.10 11.62
CA PRO A 114 -8.10 1.70 10.81
C PRO A 114 -7.86 1.60 9.30
N LEU A 115 -6.59 1.68 8.88
CA LEU A 115 -6.24 1.54 7.47
C LEU A 115 -6.56 0.14 6.95
N MET A 116 -6.35 -0.91 7.74
CA MET A 116 -6.75 -2.27 7.34
C MET A 116 -8.27 -2.39 7.27
N GLN A 117 -9.00 -1.77 8.21
CA GLN A 117 -10.47 -1.75 8.18
C GLN A 117 -11.01 -1.10 6.91
N ALA A 118 -10.44 0.06 6.56
CA ALA A 118 -10.82 0.81 5.38
C ALA A 118 -10.48 0.08 4.07
N LEU A 119 -9.36 -0.65 4.04
CA LEU A 119 -8.86 -1.27 2.83
C LEU A 119 -9.35 -2.70 2.63
N ASN A 120 -9.69 -3.46 3.68
CA ASN A 120 -10.10 -4.85 3.53
C ASN A 120 -11.23 -5.00 2.50
N THR A 121 -11.11 -5.96 1.61
CA THR A 121 -12.01 -6.19 0.46
C THR A 121 -12.07 -5.06 -0.57
N HIS A 122 -11.05 -4.21 -0.66
CA HIS A 122 -10.93 -3.19 -1.71
C HIS A 122 -9.83 -3.53 -2.73
N GLN A 123 -9.87 -2.83 -3.86
CA GLN A 123 -8.82 -2.76 -4.87
C GLN A 123 -8.47 -1.30 -5.10
N PHE A 124 -7.23 -1.06 -5.52
CA PHE A 124 -6.81 0.25 -5.97
C PHE A 124 -6.94 0.33 -7.50
N HIS A 125 -7.42 1.46 -8.01
CA HIS A 125 -7.46 1.77 -9.43
C HIS A 125 -6.84 3.16 -9.64
N ALA A 126 -5.74 3.20 -10.37
CA ALA A 126 -5.11 4.44 -10.80
C ALA A 126 -5.59 4.86 -12.19
N GLU A 127 -5.80 6.16 -12.32
CA GLU A 127 -5.81 6.83 -13.61
C GLU A 127 -4.38 6.92 -14.16
N LYS A 128 -4.28 6.95 -15.48
CA LYS A 128 -3.04 7.27 -16.19
C LYS A 128 -3.10 8.74 -16.57
N ALA A 129 -1.96 9.42 -16.44
CA ALA A 129 -1.82 10.79 -16.88
C ALA A 129 -0.55 10.94 -17.74
N PRO A 130 -0.49 11.92 -18.63
CA PRO A 130 0.75 12.25 -19.32
C PRO A 130 1.82 12.67 -18.29
N LEU A 131 3.05 12.20 -18.49
CA LEU A 131 4.18 12.60 -17.65
C LEU A 131 4.36 14.15 -17.70
N PRO A 132 4.66 14.81 -16.57
CA PRO A 132 5.05 16.22 -16.56
C PRO A 132 6.16 16.51 -17.57
N GLN A 133 6.05 17.61 -18.30
CA GLN A 133 7.01 17.97 -19.35
C GLN A 133 8.43 18.16 -18.80
N SER A 134 8.58 18.59 -17.54
CA SER A 134 9.85 18.70 -16.84
C SER A 134 10.56 17.36 -16.62
N LEU A 135 9.84 16.23 -16.69
CA LEU A 135 10.40 14.88 -16.60
C LEU A 135 10.61 14.26 -17.99
N LYS A 136 9.99 14.81 -19.04
CA LYS A 136 10.19 14.37 -20.42
C LYS A 136 11.62 14.74 -20.85
N GLY A 137 12.46 13.75 -21.08
CA GLY A 137 13.88 13.92 -21.46
C GLY A 137 14.89 13.60 -20.36
N LEU A 138 14.46 13.49 -19.10
CA LEU A 138 15.29 12.96 -18.01
C LEU A 138 15.28 11.43 -17.95
N LEU A 139 14.28 10.81 -18.58
CA LEU A 139 14.18 9.38 -18.73
C LEU A 139 14.56 8.96 -20.15
N PRO A 140 15.29 7.84 -20.32
CA PRO A 140 15.51 7.27 -21.63
C PRO A 140 14.15 6.91 -22.25
N ALA A 141 13.76 7.62 -23.29
CA ALA A 141 12.55 7.29 -24.03
C ALA A 141 12.75 5.91 -24.67
N SER A 142 11.98 4.90 -24.24
CA SER A 142 11.85 3.70 -25.05
C SER A 142 11.23 4.12 -26.38
N LYS A 143 11.91 3.83 -27.49
CA LYS A 143 11.48 4.26 -28.83
C LYS A 143 10.01 3.87 -29.05
N GLY A 144 9.12 4.86 -29.13
CA GLY A 144 7.74 4.70 -29.56
C GLY A 144 6.67 4.53 -28.49
N MET A 145 6.99 4.52 -27.18
CA MET A 145 5.96 4.47 -26.14
C MET A 145 5.78 5.83 -25.45
N PRO A 146 4.54 6.35 -25.34
CA PRO A 146 4.28 7.53 -24.53
C PRO A 146 4.59 7.23 -23.06
N LEU A 147 5.43 8.06 -22.44
CA LEU A 147 5.68 7.99 -21.00
C LEU A 147 4.44 8.50 -20.25
N GLU A 148 3.80 7.62 -19.49
CA GLU A 148 2.66 7.92 -18.63
C GLU A 148 3.08 7.92 -17.16
N ALA A 149 2.54 8.85 -16.39
CA ALA A 149 2.55 8.81 -14.94
C ALA A 149 1.31 8.06 -14.45
N SER A 150 1.48 7.16 -13.49
CA SER A 150 0.37 6.49 -12.84
C SER A 150 0.71 6.19 -11.39
N ILE A 151 -0.26 6.34 -10.50
CA ILE A 151 -0.11 6.02 -9.08
C ILE A 151 -0.13 4.49 -8.92
N ILE A 152 0.68 3.93 -8.04
CA ILE A 152 0.69 2.48 -7.81
C ILE A 152 0.76 2.19 -6.31
N ALA A 153 -0.28 1.55 -5.80
CA ALA A 153 -0.23 0.96 -4.47
C ALA A 153 0.38 -0.45 -4.50
N ASN A 154 1.26 -0.74 -3.54
CA ASN A 154 1.94 -2.01 -3.38
C ASN A 154 1.90 -2.52 -1.93
N CYS A 155 2.38 -3.74 -1.72
CA CYS A 155 2.34 -4.44 -0.43
C CYS A 155 3.17 -3.74 0.64
N TRP A 156 4.40 -3.34 0.35
CA TRP A 156 5.25 -2.67 1.34
C TRP A 156 4.83 -1.23 1.67
N GLY A 157 4.33 -0.49 0.69
CA GLY A 157 3.74 0.84 0.93
C GLY A 157 2.54 0.76 1.86
N THR A 158 1.72 -0.26 1.65
CA THR A 158 0.56 -0.55 2.51
C THR A 158 1.01 -0.93 3.92
N LEU A 159 1.96 -1.86 4.05
CA LEU A 159 2.51 -2.29 5.35
C LEU A 159 3.05 -1.09 6.13
N TYR A 160 3.95 -0.32 5.54
CA TYR A 160 4.55 0.86 6.20
C TYR A 160 3.47 1.82 6.70
N GLU A 161 2.43 2.09 5.91
CA GLU A 161 1.35 2.99 6.31
C GLU A 161 0.48 2.42 7.42
N ILE A 162 0.25 1.11 7.47
CA ILE A 162 -0.42 0.45 8.60
C ILE A 162 0.41 0.66 9.87
N LEU A 163 1.72 0.41 9.81
CA LEU A 163 2.63 0.57 10.94
C LEU A 163 2.75 2.04 11.39
N ARG A 164 2.71 2.97 10.44
CA ARG A 164 2.78 4.41 10.72
C ARG A 164 1.49 4.94 11.34
N THR A 165 0.34 4.60 10.76
CA THR A 165 -0.97 5.07 11.22
C THR A 165 -1.43 4.42 12.51
N SER A 166 -1.01 3.18 12.79
CA SER A 166 -1.23 2.52 14.09
C SER A 166 -0.53 3.21 15.27
N ARG A 167 0.40 4.13 15.01
CA ARG A 167 1.12 4.93 16.03
C ARG A 167 0.73 6.40 16.05
N SER A 168 0.17 6.92 14.95
CA SER A 168 -0.22 8.31 14.82
C SER A 168 -1.41 8.43 13.90
N VAL A 169 -2.59 8.64 14.48
CA VAL A 169 -3.88 8.69 13.76
C VAL A 169 -4.08 9.98 12.95
N ASN A 170 -3.28 11.02 13.18
CA ASN A 170 -3.52 12.37 12.62
C ASN A 170 -2.87 12.62 11.25
N ARG A 171 -2.44 11.59 10.52
CA ARG A 171 -1.73 11.76 9.25
C ARG A 171 -2.28 10.85 8.17
N MET A 172 -2.78 11.46 7.09
CA MET A 172 -3.30 10.76 5.92
C MET A 172 -2.29 9.74 5.39
N PRO A 173 -2.74 8.52 5.04
CA PRO A 173 -1.85 7.48 4.56
C PRO A 173 -1.32 7.78 3.16
N VAL A 174 -0.06 7.43 2.94
CA VAL A 174 0.63 7.50 1.65
C VAL A 174 0.99 6.08 1.23
N THR A 175 0.03 5.32 0.70
CA THR A 175 0.19 3.88 0.39
C THR A 175 1.08 3.60 -0.83
N PHE A 176 1.97 4.53 -1.17
CA PHE A 176 2.76 4.58 -2.40
C PHE A 176 4.22 4.73 -2.01
N MET A 177 4.99 3.66 -2.15
CA MET A 177 6.41 3.66 -1.79
C MET A 177 7.19 2.90 -2.85
N THR A 178 8.28 3.48 -3.32
CA THR A 178 9.15 2.82 -4.30
C THR A 178 10.47 2.45 -3.67
N GLY A 179 11.05 1.36 -4.15
CA GLY A 179 12.27 0.81 -3.60
C GLY A 179 12.06 -0.42 -2.74
N PRO A 180 11.74 -1.59 -3.33
CA PRO A 180 11.68 -2.85 -2.57
C PRO A 180 13.00 -3.12 -1.84
N GLU A 181 14.14 -2.71 -2.40
CA GLU A 181 15.46 -2.79 -1.77
C GLU A 181 15.55 -1.90 -0.51
N GLN A 182 15.17 -0.62 -0.60
CA GLN A 182 15.21 0.31 0.54
C GLN A 182 14.24 -0.14 1.64
N MET A 183 13.09 -0.65 1.24
CA MET A 183 12.14 -1.24 2.17
C MET A 183 12.72 -2.49 2.84
N ALA A 184 13.37 -3.38 2.08
CA ALA A 184 13.99 -4.59 2.61
C ALA A 184 15.08 -4.24 3.62
N GLU A 185 15.99 -3.32 3.27
CA GLU A 185 17.03 -2.82 4.17
C GLU A 185 16.43 -2.20 5.43
N TRP A 186 15.42 -1.35 5.28
CA TRP A 186 14.73 -0.73 6.41
C TRP A 186 14.07 -1.77 7.32
N LEU A 187 13.32 -2.72 6.74
CA LEU A 187 12.68 -3.80 7.49
C LEU A 187 13.74 -4.62 8.24
N GLN A 188 14.83 -5.02 7.58
CA GLN A 188 15.93 -5.75 8.21
C GLN A 188 16.55 -4.99 9.39
N GLN A 189 16.71 -3.67 9.28
CA GLN A 189 17.26 -2.84 10.36
C GLN A 189 16.28 -2.60 11.52
N GLN A 190 14.98 -2.53 11.22
CA GLN A 190 13.95 -2.16 12.20
C GLN A 190 13.19 -3.34 12.81
N THR A 191 13.55 -4.56 12.42
CA THR A 191 12.89 -5.78 12.89
C THR A 191 13.90 -6.85 13.25
N VAL A 192 13.48 -7.83 14.05
CA VAL A 192 14.26 -9.03 14.40
C VAL A 192 13.60 -10.26 13.82
N SER A 193 14.37 -11.25 13.37
CA SER A 193 13.82 -12.50 12.85
C SER A 193 13.08 -13.28 13.94
N VAL A 194 11.94 -13.87 13.56
CA VAL A 194 11.11 -14.70 14.44
C VAL A 194 11.33 -16.16 14.08
N MET A 195 12.02 -16.89 14.95
CA MET A 195 12.31 -18.33 14.77
C MET A 195 11.19 -19.25 15.28
N GLY A 196 10.25 -18.70 16.05
CA GLY A 196 9.12 -19.41 16.63
C GLY A 196 7.82 -19.20 15.86
N ARG A 197 6.70 -19.45 16.55
CA ARG A 197 5.37 -19.16 16.03
C ARG A 197 5.20 -17.65 15.87
N PRO A 198 4.80 -17.14 14.69
CA PRO A 198 4.56 -15.73 14.51
C PRO A 198 3.32 -15.28 15.29
N GLU A 199 3.32 -14.03 15.74
CA GLU A 199 2.22 -13.40 16.48
C GLU A 199 1.57 -12.28 15.65
N SER A 200 0.37 -11.87 16.05
CA SER A 200 -0.29 -10.71 15.45
C SER A 200 0.60 -9.46 15.49
N GLY A 201 0.75 -8.81 14.34
CA GLY A 201 1.63 -7.66 14.17
C GLY A 201 3.06 -8.00 13.72
N ASP A 202 3.44 -9.29 13.68
CA ASP A 202 4.65 -9.70 12.97
C ASP A 202 4.49 -9.48 11.46
N ILE A 203 5.63 -9.40 10.78
CA ILE A 203 5.73 -9.11 9.35
C ILE A 203 6.26 -10.36 8.68
N LEU A 204 5.55 -10.83 7.66
CA LEU A 204 6.06 -11.84 6.76
C LEU A 204 6.72 -11.16 5.57
N LEU A 205 8.00 -11.45 5.35
CA LEU A 205 8.73 -11.10 4.15
C LEU A 205 8.80 -12.31 3.21
N ILE A 206 8.58 -12.06 1.92
CA ILE A 206 8.68 -13.07 0.87
C ILE A 206 9.75 -12.63 -0.12
N HIS A 207 10.73 -13.50 -0.32
CA HIS A 207 11.92 -13.22 -1.09
C HIS A 207 12.17 -14.27 -2.16
N HIS A 208 12.83 -13.91 -3.25
CA HIS A 208 13.50 -14.88 -4.12
C HIS A 208 15.00 -14.58 -4.21
N GLN A 209 15.79 -15.63 -4.49
CA GLN A 209 17.20 -15.51 -4.81
C GLN A 209 17.41 -15.58 -6.32
N LEU A 210 18.24 -14.68 -6.84
CA LEU A 210 18.72 -14.71 -8.21
C LEU A 210 20.23 -14.48 -8.21
N GLY A 211 20.99 -15.58 -8.32
CA GLY A 211 22.43 -15.58 -8.08
C GLY A 211 22.74 -15.27 -6.61
N GLU A 212 23.66 -14.35 -6.36
CA GLU A 212 24.04 -13.92 -5.00
C GLU A 212 23.11 -12.84 -4.43
N ARG A 213 22.07 -12.43 -5.16
CA ARG A 213 21.17 -11.35 -4.75
C ARG A 213 19.84 -11.90 -4.26
N THR A 214 19.41 -11.37 -3.12
CA THR A 214 18.08 -11.59 -2.55
C THR A 214 17.19 -10.39 -2.86
N TYR A 215 16.02 -10.64 -3.44
CA TYR A 215 15.02 -9.62 -3.74
C TYR A 215 13.84 -9.76 -2.80
N LEU A 216 13.26 -8.63 -2.37
CA LEU A 216 12.00 -8.60 -1.65
C LEU A 216 10.87 -8.49 -2.67
N ASP A 217 10.05 -9.53 -2.80
CA ASP A 217 8.93 -9.57 -3.74
C ASP A 217 7.62 -9.14 -3.10
N HIS A 218 7.44 -9.50 -1.84
CA HIS A 218 6.18 -9.26 -1.15
C HIS A 218 6.33 -9.15 0.35
N VAL A 219 5.37 -8.47 0.95
CA VAL A 219 5.20 -8.41 2.40
C VAL A 219 3.75 -8.59 2.78
N ALA A 220 3.53 -9.23 3.92
CA ALA A 220 2.22 -9.34 4.54
C ALA A 220 2.33 -9.10 6.05
N LEU A 221 1.24 -8.65 6.66
CA LEU A 221 1.14 -8.52 8.10
C LEU A 221 0.50 -9.78 8.67
N VAL A 222 1.14 -10.40 9.65
CA VAL A 222 0.59 -11.54 10.38
C VAL A 222 -0.53 -11.03 11.27
N ILE A 223 -1.69 -11.66 11.16
CA ILE A 223 -2.89 -11.37 11.96
C ILE A 223 -3.10 -12.44 13.00
N ASP A 224 -2.89 -13.70 12.59
CA ASP A 224 -2.86 -14.88 13.42
C ASP A 224 -1.91 -15.90 12.73
N GLU A 225 -1.62 -17.04 13.35
CA GLU A 225 -0.59 -17.97 12.86
C GLU A 225 -0.75 -18.36 11.38
N GLN A 226 -2.01 -18.50 10.93
CA GLN A 226 -2.35 -18.91 9.57
C GLN A 226 -3.04 -17.79 8.78
N ILE A 227 -3.16 -16.59 9.34
CA ILE A 227 -3.98 -15.51 8.78
C ILE A 227 -3.13 -14.28 8.54
N PHE A 228 -3.20 -13.75 7.32
CA PHE A 228 -2.37 -12.66 6.86
C PHE A 228 -3.23 -11.54 6.27
N PHE A 229 -2.84 -10.29 6.52
CA PHE A 229 -3.35 -9.15 5.78
C PHE A 229 -2.33 -8.73 4.73
N GLU A 230 -2.77 -8.62 3.48
CA GLU A 230 -1.91 -8.22 2.37
C GLU A 230 -2.61 -7.28 1.40
N LYS A 231 -1.78 -6.56 0.63
CA LYS A 231 -2.12 -6.06 -0.69
C LYS A 231 -1.46 -7.00 -1.70
N ALA A 232 -2.22 -7.90 -2.33
CA ALA A 232 -1.74 -9.13 -3.01
C ALA A 232 -0.77 -8.96 -4.20
N GLY A 233 -0.36 -7.73 -4.50
CA GLY A 233 0.52 -7.39 -5.59
C GLY A 233 0.56 -5.88 -5.84
N THR A 234 1.32 -5.49 -6.85
CA THR A 234 1.55 -4.09 -7.22
C THR A 234 0.56 -3.68 -8.32
N GLY A 235 -0.02 -2.49 -8.20
CA GLY A 235 -0.84 -1.88 -9.25
C GLY A 235 -2.34 -2.10 -9.12
N ASN A 236 -3.04 -1.93 -10.25
CA ASN A 236 -4.49 -1.94 -10.34
C ASN A 236 -5.10 -3.33 -10.09
N ASP A 237 -6.37 -3.36 -9.69
CA ASP A 237 -7.23 -4.55 -9.61
C ASP A 237 -6.73 -5.65 -8.66
N THR A 238 -5.78 -5.30 -7.80
CA THR A 238 -5.07 -6.25 -6.95
C THR A 238 -5.49 -5.99 -5.50
N PRO A 239 -5.98 -7.01 -4.78
CA PRO A 239 -6.84 -6.79 -3.62
C PRO A 239 -6.07 -6.49 -2.34
N TYR A 240 -6.73 -5.77 -1.44
CA TYR A 240 -6.44 -5.69 -0.02
C TYR A 240 -7.33 -6.69 0.72
N ARG A 241 -6.76 -7.59 1.50
CA ARG A 241 -7.52 -8.73 2.01
C ARG A 241 -6.86 -9.44 3.20
N LEU A 242 -7.71 -10.08 4.01
CA LEU A 242 -7.31 -11.21 4.84
C LEU A 242 -7.27 -12.48 4.00
N ILE A 243 -6.24 -13.30 4.17
CA ILE A 243 -6.11 -14.63 3.54
C ILE A 243 -5.52 -15.63 4.51
N ASP A 244 -5.70 -16.92 4.18
CA ASP A 244 -5.00 -17.99 4.87
C ASP A 244 -3.62 -18.25 4.27
N ARG A 245 -2.80 -18.99 5.01
CA ARG A 245 -1.47 -19.43 4.57
C ARG A 245 -1.52 -20.18 3.23
N ALA A 246 -2.47 -21.07 3.04
CA ALA A 246 -2.58 -21.86 1.81
C ALA A 246 -2.82 -20.98 0.57
N THR A 247 -3.69 -19.96 0.68
CA THR A 247 -3.95 -18.99 -0.39
C THR A 247 -2.74 -18.10 -0.64
N LEU A 248 -1.99 -17.76 0.41
CA LEU A 248 -0.73 -17.01 0.29
C LEU A 248 0.32 -17.82 -0.47
N GLU A 249 0.55 -19.09 -0.09
CA GLU A 249 1.51 -19.99 -0.71
C GLU A 249 1.12 -20.37 -2.15
N GLN A 250 -0.16 -20.36 -2.49
CA GLN A 250 -0.61 -20.47 -3.90
C GLN A 250 -0.18 -19.27 -4.74
N SER A 251 -0.14 -18.08 -4.15
CA SER A 251 0.31 -16.85 -4.83
C SER A 251 1.84 -16.76 -4.88
N TRP A 252 2.49 -17.21 -3.80
CA TRP A 252 3.93 -17.13 -3.56
C TRP A 252 4.47 -18.54 -3.26
N ARG A 253 4.72 -19.30 -4.32
CA ARG A 253 5.10 -20.71 -4.24
C ARG A 253 6.37 -20.95 -3.41
N PRO A 254 6.33 -21.75 -2.33
CA PRO A 254 7.51 -22.02 -1.48
C PRO A 254 8.70 -22.65 -2.21
N GLU A 255 8.49 -23.25 -3.38
CA GLU A 255 9.57 -23.79 -4.22
C GLU A 255 10.39 -22.69 -4.91
N VAL A 256 9.84 -21.48 -5.02
CA VAL A 256 10.45 -20.32 -5.67
C VAL A 256 10.83 -19.26 -4.64
N PHE A 257 10.01 -19.10 -3.61
CA PHE A 257 10.12 -18.02 -2.65
C PHE A 257 10.46 -18.52 -1.24
N THR A 258 11.32 -17.78 -0.56
CA THR A 258 11.64 -17.94 0.86
C THR A 258 10.73 -17.05 1.71
N PHE A 259 10.24 -17.61 2.80
CA PHE A 259 9.36 -16.95 3.76
C PHE A 259 10.13 -16.64 5.03
N GLU A 260 10.19 -15.37 5.42
CA GLU A 260 10.86 -14.92 6.65
C GLU A 260 9.90 -14.13 7.54
N PHE A 261 9.69 -14.59 8.77
CA PHE A 261 8.94 -13.85 9.76
C PHE A 261 9.85 -12.90 10.54
N ARG A 262 9.40 -11.67 10.73
CA ARG A 262 10.13 -10.64 11.47
C ARG A 262 9.21 -9.83 12.38
N ARG A 263 9.73 -9.41 13.52
CA ARG A 263 9.02 -8.61 14.53
C ARG A 263 9.60 -7.22 14.60
N LEU A 264 8.76 -6.18 14.60
CA LEU A 264 9.23 -4.82 14.83
C LEU A 264 9.95 -4.69 16.16
N SER A 265 11.11 -4.05 16.13
CA SER A 265 11.81 -3.63 17.34
C SER A 265 10.92 -2.70 18.17
N PRO A 266 11.06 -2.62 19.51
CA PRO A 266 10.17 -1.83 20.37
C PRO A 266 10.10 -0.33 20.03
N LYS A 267 11.18 0.24 19.47
CA LYS A 267 11.28 1.64 19.06
C LYS A 267 11.83 1.75 17.64
N PRO A 268 11.12 1.19 16.64
CA PRO A 268 11.60 1.25 15.28
C PRO A 268 11.46 2.68 14.78
N LEU A 269 12.51 3.16 14.14
CA LEU A 269 12.54 4.44 13.48
C LEU A 269 11.75 4.28 12.18
N LEU A 270 10.54 4.84 12.16
CA LEU A 270 9.78 4.96 10.91
C LEU A 270 10.36 6.15 10.14
N PRO A 271 11.05 5.91 9.02
CA PRO A 271 11.62 6.96 8.22
C PRO A 271 10.52 7.86 7.66
N PRO A 272 10.81 9.13 7.32
CA PRO A 272 9.86 9.94 6.58
C PRO A 272 9.58 9.31 5.21
N TYR A 273 8.31 9.21 4.80
CA TYR A 273 7.93 8.63 3.49
C TYR A 273 8.69 9.25 2.30
N LYS A 274 9.13 10.51 2.42
CA LYS A 274 9.92 11.23 1.40
C LYS A 274 11.22 10.53 1.02
N GLN A 275 11.80 9.70 1.90
CA GLN A 275 13.02 8.98 1.58
C GLN A 275 12.82 7.93 0.47
N PHE A 276 11.57 7.55 0.18
CA PHE A 276 11.20 6.58 -0.85
C PHE A 276 10.80 7.26 -2.18
N GLY A 277 10.98 8.58 -2.30
CA GLY A 277 10.71 9.37 -3.50
C GLY A 277 11.91 9.52 -4.45
N LEU A 278 11.79 10.40 -5.46
CA LEU A 278 12.83 10.58 -6.50
C LEU A 278 14.19 11.03 -5.95
N HIS A 279 14.18 11.76 -4.83
CA HIS A 279 15.40 12.21 -4.15
C HIS A 279 15.95 11.20 -3.12
N GLY A 280 15.32 10.02 -3.00
CA GLY A 280 15.89 8.92 -2.22
C GLY A 280 17.29 8.58 -2.73
N GLN A 281 18.23 8.32 -1.81
CA GLN A 281 19.65 8.08 -2.13
C GLN A 281 19.85 6.94 -3.13
N SER A 282 19.01 5.91 -3.07
CA SER A 282 19.01 4.79 -4.02
C SER A 282 18.55 5.20 -5.42
N THR A 283 17.52 6.04 -5.51
CA THR A 283 16.97 6.52 -6.78
C THR A 283 17.96 7.45 -7.48
N THR A 284 18.58 8.37 -6.73
CA THR A 284 19.53 9.35 -7.27
C THR A 284 20.87 8.72 -7.63
N SER A 285 21.32 7.68 -6.93
CA SER A 285 22.54 6.95 -7.32
C SER A 285 22.36 6.18 -8.63
N ARG A 286 21.17 5.62 -8.88
CA ARG A 286 20.85 4.91 -10.13
C ARG A 286 20.45 5.84 -11.28
N PHE A 287 19.85 6.98 -10.95
CA PHE A 287 19.48 8.02 -11.92
C PHE A 287 19.95 9.39 -11.45
N PRO A 288 21.23 9.73 -11.68
CA PRO A 288 21.77 11.01 -11.27
C PRO A 288 20.99 12.20 -11.84
N LEU A 289 20.43 12.06 -13.05
CA LEU A 289 19.61 13.09 -13.67
C LEU A 289 18.31 13.38 -12.91
N LEU A 290 17.74 12.41 -12.17
CA LEU A 290 16.54 12.64 -11.36
C LEU A 290 16.84 13.45 -10.08
N ALA A 291 18.11 13.55 -9.66
CA ALA A 291 18.49 14.45 -8.58
C ALA A 291 18.29 15.93 -8.96
N THR A 292 18.27 16.26 -10.26
CA THR A 292 18.05 17.64 -10.75
C THR A 292 16.59 18.07 -10.73
N VAL A 293 15.67 17.14 -10.49
CA VAL A 293 14.24 17.41 -10.37
C VAL A 293 13.99 18.30 -9.15
N SER A 294 13.12 19.30 -9.29
CA SER A 294 12.81 20.22 -8.18
C SER A 294 12.26 19.44 -6.98
N ARG A 295 12.65 19.86 -5.76
CA ARG A 295 12.24 19.20 -4.51
C ARG A 295 10.72 19.03 -4.37
N PRO A 296 9.86 20.02 -4.70
CA PRO A 296 8.42 19.83 -4.67
C PRO A 296 7.96 18.69 -5.59
N LEU A 297 8.58 18.52 -6.76
CA LEU A 297 8.24 17.43 -7.66
C LEU A 297 8.82 16.10 -7.15
N ALA A 298 10.08 16.08 -6.73
CA ALA A 298 10.73 14.86 -6.25
C ALA A 298 10.11 14.26 -4.98
N GLU A 299 9.55 15.09 -4.10
CA GLU A 299 8.80 14.64 -2.91
C GLU A 299 7.41 14.10 -3.27
N ASN A 300 6.90 14.46 -4.45
CA ASN A 300 5.61 14.05 -4.97
C ASN A 300 5.72 12.93 -6.00
N PHE A 301 6.92 12.44 -6.34
CA PHE A 301 7.09 11.40 -7.34
C PHE A 301 8.10 10.34 -6.92
N SER A 302 8.03 9.17 -7.54
CA SER A 302 8.85 8.01 -7.26
C SER A 302 9.00 7.15 -8.53
N VAL A 303 10.06 6.33 -8.64
CA VAL A 303 10.27 5.47 -9.84
C VAL A 303 10.09 4.01 -9.47
N VAL A 304 9.24 3.31 -10.21
CA VAL A 304 9.18 1.84 -10.18
C VAL A 304 9.69 1.26 -11.48
N TRP A 305 10.38 0.15 -11.30
CA TRP A 305 11.08 -0.61 -12.31
C TRP A 305 10.25 -1.87 -12.53
N PHE A 306 9.81 -2.07 -13.76
CA PHE A 306 9.19 -3.33 -14.14
C PHE A 306 10.05 -3.96 -15.22
N ARG A 307 10.41 -5.23 -14.99
CA ARG A 307 10.92 -6.10 -16.05
C ARG A 307 9.71 -6.81 -16.64
N GLU A 308 9.38 -6.50 -17.88
CA GLU A 308 8.32 -7.24 -18.57
C GLU A 308 8.85 -8.62 -18.94
N GLN A 309 8.07 -9.66 -18.63
CA GLN A 309 8.52 -11.04 -18.71
C GLN A 309 8.60 -11.56 -20.16
N GLU A 310 7.94 -10.89 -21.12
CA GLU A 310 7.80 -11.39 -22.50
C GLU A 310 9.03 -11.18 -23.39
N ALA A 311 9.99 -10.34 -22.99
CA ALA A 311 11.28 -10.26 -23.64
C ALA A 311 12.35 -9.90 -22.60
N LEU A 312 13.27 -10.84 -22.33
CA LEU A 312 14.38 -10.70 -21.37
C LEU A 312 15.34 -9.50 -21.62
N THR A 313 14.99 -8.56 -22.49
CA THR A 313 15.82 -7.48 -23.04
C THR A 313 15.31 -6.05 -22.80
N HIS A 314 14.12 -5.84 -22.21
CA HIS A 314 13.58 -4.48 -22.02
C HIS A 314 13.30 -4.15 -20.55
N TYR A 315 13.83 -3.01 -20.09
CA TYR A 315 13.55 -2.42 -18.79
C TYR A 315 12.60 -1.24 -18.99
N TYR A 316 11.51 -1.19 -18.23
CA TYR A 316 10.57 -0.06 -18.26
C TYR A 316 10.65 0.76 -16.99
N TYR A 317 10.52 2.08 -17.15
CA TYR A 317 10.49 3.05 -16.07
C TYR A 317 9.08 3.59 -15.93
N GLN A 318 8.50 3.45 -14.75
CA GLN A 318 7.22 4.08 -14.42
C GLN A 318 7.42 5.12 -13.32
N ILE A 319 7.09 6.37 -13.62
CA ILE A 319 7.07 7.45 -12.61
C ILE A 319 5.69 7.49 -11.96
N GLN A 320 5.68 7.51 -10.63
CA GLN A 320 4.47 7.46 -9.83
C GLN A 320 4.36 8.69 -8.96
N PRO A 321 3.18 9.31 -8.85
CA PRO A 321 2.94 10.32 -7.84
C PRO A 321 2.83 9.69 -6.43
N ILE A 322 3.38 10.38 -5.44
CA ILE A 322 3.35 10.03 -4.00
C ILE A 322 2.09 10.62 -3.34
N HIS A 323 1.52 11.72 -3.85
CA HIS A 323 0.38 12.41 -3.22
C HIS A 323 -0.90 12.39 -4.08
N LEU A 324 -2.05 12.16 -3.43
CA LEU A 324 -3.38 12.43 -3.98
C LEU A 324 -3.75 13.91 -3.73
N THR A 325 -4.20 14.63 -4.76
CA THR A 325 -4.78 15.97 -4.62
C THR A 325 -6.25 15.92 -4.17
N GLU A 326 -6.76 17.08 -3.76
CA GLU A 326 -7.95 17.36 -2.93
C GLU A 326 -9.26 16.61 -3.24
N VAL A 327 -9.47 16.06 -4.43
CA VAL A 327 -10.71 15.35 -4.79
C VAL A 327 -10.86 14.02 -4.05
N ALA A 328 -9.75 13.38 -3.66
CA ALA A 328 -9.78 12.23 -2.75
C ALA A 328 -10.06 12.61 -1.28
N ARG A 329 -9.85 13.89 -0.88
CA ARG A 329 -10.13 14.36 0.48
C ARG A 329 -11.61 14.24 0.85
N GLY A 330 -12.51 14.35 -0.12
CA GLY A 330 -13.95 14.21 0.10
C GLY A 330 -14.45 12.77 0.28
N ARG A 331 -13.72 11.76 -0.23
CA ARG A 331 -14.11 10.34 -0.16
C ARG A 331 -13.38 9.53 0.91
N PHE A 332 -12.21 9.99 1.37
CA PHE A 332 -11.43 9.38 2.47
C PHE A 332 -11.55 10.11 3.81
N MET A 333 -12.51 11.03 3.98
CA MET A 333 -12.94 11.35 5.34
C MET A 333 -13.52 10.06 5.93
N LEU A 334 -12.68 9.29 6.62
CA LEU A 334 -13.08 8.43 7.72
C LEU A 334 -13.91 9.35 8.61
N SER A 335 -15.23 9.25 8.48
CA SER A 335 -16.16 10.16 9.15
C SER A 335 -15.72 10.34 10.61
N PRO A 336 -15.52 11.58 11.10
CA PRO A 336 -15.32 11.83 12.51
C PRO A 336 -16.49 11.32 13.38
N ALA A 337 -17.62 10.94 12.77
CA ALA A 337 -18.85 10.61 13.47
C ALA A 337 -18.90 9.21 14.10
N ASN A 338 -17.85 8.37 13.98
CA ASN A 338 -17.81 7.04 14.61
C ASN A 338 -16.46 6.73 15.30
N TRP A 339 -15.84 7.75 15.93
CA TRP A 339 -14.67 7.58 16.80
C TRP A 339 -15.08 7.47 18.27
#